data_AF-K7A4W5-F1
#
_entry.id   AF-K7A4W5-F1
#
_cell.length_a   1.000
_cell.length_b   1.000
_cell.length_c   1.000
_cell.angle_alpha   90.00
_cell.angle_beta   90.00
_cell.angle_gamma   90.00
#
_symmetry.space_group_name_H-M   'P 1'
#
loop_
_entity.id
_entity.type
_entity.pdbx_description
1 polymer ?
#
loop_
_entity_poly.entity_id
_entity_poly.type
_entity_poly.pdbx_seq_one_letter_code
_entity_poly.pdbx_strand_id
1 'polypeptide(L)'
;MSSSDVSIFDTQFAINQFSGNKTLLVKILDKFIQQYQHFDTLLTEHFQQQDLNAANQQIHTLKGVSGNLGMQALYQACKELEVNLANPETENNLDDFLQVFKQTLSVIKNFSAEKGIQENPETAPQQYDRVALIAALKRNEFISESKIHSYGKSLDLSSKKLQEIKLAIDNLDYNSAIALLE
;
A
#
# COMPACT_ATOMS: atom_id res chain seq x y z
N MET A 1 15.93 30.75 0.16
CA MET A 1 14.64 30.07 -0.06
C MET A 1 14.86 28.64 0.34
N SER A 2 14.22 28.19 1.41
CA SER A 2 14.53 26.93 2.09
C SER A 2 14.18 25.75 1.19
N SER A 3 15.20 25.03 0.73
CA SER A 3 15.04 23.70 0.14
C SER A 3 14.54 22.77 1.23
N SER A 4 13.22 22.66 1.35
CA SER A 4 12.60 21.65 2.18
C SER A 4 13.08 20.29 1.66
N ASP A 5 13.81 19.55 2.48
CA ASP A 5 14.17 18.15 2.21
C ASP A 5 12.87 17.34 2.11
N VAL A 6 12.26 17.31 0.93
CA VAL A 6 11.04 16.52 0.70
C VAL A 6 11.42 15.06 0.81
N SER A 7 10.83 14.37 1.78
CA SER A 7 11.11 12.96 2.01
C SER A 7 10.71 12.13 0.80
N ILE A 8 11.61 11.26 0.33
CA ILE A 8 11.30 10.31 -0.76
C ILE A 8 10.23 9.32 -0.32
N PHE A 9 10.29 8.88 0.95
CA PHE A 9 9.33 7.95 1.53
C PHE A 9 9.18 8.22 3.04
N ASP A 10 8.06 8.83 3.43
CA ASP A 10 7.67 8.99 4.83
C ASP A 10 7.06 7.68 5.35
N THR A 11 7.94 6.85 5.92
CA THR A 11 7.56 5.56 6.48
C THR A 11 6.54 5.68 7.62
N GLN A 12 6.64 6.70 8.48
CA GLN A 12 5.73 6.84 9.62
C GLN A 12 4.33 7.23 9.15
N PHE A 13 4.24 8.19 8.22
CA PHE A 13 2.98 8.54 7.58
C PHE A 13 2.36 7.33 6.89
N ALA A 14 3.14 6.59 6.09
CA ALA A 14 2.67 5.40 5.40
C ALA A 14 2.12 4.36 6.37
N ILE A 15 2.84 4.05 7.46
CA ILE A 15 2.38 3.10 8.49
C ILE A 15 1.06 3.56 9.13
N ASN A 16 0.93 4.85 9.42
CA ASN A 16 -0.27 5.41 10.04
C ASN A 16 -1.49 5.33 9.11
N GLN A 17 -1.30 5.50 7.80
CA GLN A 17 -2.37 5.30 6.81
C GLN A 17 -2.94 3.89 6.79
N PHE A 18 -2.13 2.90 7.19
CA PHE A 18 -2.55 1.51 7.33
C PHE A 18 -2.81 1.13 8.79
N SER A 19 -3.13 2.09 9.66
CA SER A 19 -3.46 1.87 11.08
C SER A 19 -2.39 1.10 11.85
N GLY A 20 -1.11 1.34 11.52
CA GLY A 20 0.03 0.62 12.11
C GLY A 20 0.36 -0.71 11.45
N ASN A 21 -0.42 -1.18 10.46
CA ASN A 21 -0.25 -2.48 9.83
C ASN A 21 0.88 -2.47 8.79
N LYS A 22 2.11 -2.70 9.26
CA LYS A 22 3.32 -2.75 8.44
C LYS A 22 3.29 -3.84 7.36
N THR A 23 2.72 -5.00 7.65
CA THR A 23 2.65 -6.12 6.69
C THR A 23 1.69 -5.82 5.55
N LEU A 24 0.54 -5.20 5.84
CA LEU A 24 -0.36 -4.70 4.80
C LEU A 24 0.33 -3.63 3.96
N LEU A 25 1.04 -2.70 4.59
CA LEU A 25 1.83 -1.69 3.90
C LEU A 25 2.84 -2.34 2.93
N VAL A 26 3.65 -3.30 3.38
CA VAL A 26 4.61 -4.02 2.52
C VAL A 26 3.90 -4.70 1.35
N LYS A 27 2.78 -5.42 1.57
CA LYS A 27 2.00 -6.04 0.50
C LYS A 27 1.49 -5.02 -0.54
N ILE A 28 1.10 -3.83 -0.09
CA ILE A 28 0.64 -2.76 -0.98
C ILE A 28 1.82 -2.15 -1.74
N LEU A 29 2.96 -1.93 -1.08
CA LEU A 29 4.19 -1.46 -1.72
C LEU A 29 4.69 -2.46 -2.78
N ASP A 30 4.64 -3.76 -2.51
CA ASP A 30 5.02 -4.80 -3.47
C ASP A 30 4.10 -4.78 -4.70
N LYS A 31 2.79 -4.65 -4.50
CA LYS A 31 1.83 -4.48 -5.61
C LYS A 31 2.12 -3.22 -6.42
N PHE A 32 2.42 -2.12 -5.75
CA PHE A 32 2.81 -0.87 -6.41
C PHE A 32 4.08 -1.06 -7.25
N ILE A 33 5.13 -1.67 -6.68
CA ILE A 33 6.37 -1.96 -7.38
C ILE A 33 6.10 -2.79 -8.64
N GLN A 34 5.30 -3.86 -8.54
CA GLN A 34 4.97 -4.72 -9.68
C GLN A 34 4.15 -4.00 -10.74
N GLN A 35 3.17 -3.19 -10.33
CA GLN A 35 2.31 -2.44 -11.25
C GLN A 35 3.11 -1.39 -12.04
N TYR A 36 4.07 -0.72 -11.39
CA TYR A 36 4.78 0.43 -11.96
C TYR A 36 6.21 0.11 -12.44
N GLN A 37 6.64 -1.16 -12.45
CA GLN A 37 8.01 -1.55 -12.81
C GLN A 37 8.46 -1.16 -14.23
N HIS A 38 7.53 -0.91 -15.14
CA HIS A 38 7.78 -0.49 -16.53
C HIS A 38 7.14 0.87 -16.86
N PHE A 39 6.75 1.62 -15.82
CA PHE A 39 6.05 2.88 -15.99
C PHE A 39 6.91 3.96 -16.66
N ASP A 40 8.22 3.95 -16.43
CA ASP A 40 9.16 4.86 -17.07
C ASP A 40 9.19 4.69 -18.60
N THR A 41 9.22 3.45 -19.07
CA THR A 41 9.11 3.14 -20.51
C THR A 41 7.76 3.58 -21.07
N LEU A 42 6.66 3.19 -20.43
CA LEU A 42 5.30 3.55 -20.85
C LEU A 42 5.12 5.07 -20.97
N LEU A 43 5.57 5.81 -19.95
CA LEU A 43 5.44 7.25 -19.94
C LEU A 43 6.30 7.88 -21.05
N THR A 44 7.54 7.43 -21.22
CA THR A 44 8.42 7.91 -22.29
C THR A 44 7.79 7.71 -23.68
N GLU A 45 7.15 6.56 -23.93
CA GLU A 45 6.44 6.30 -25.18
C GLU A 45 5.30 7.29 -25.41
N HIS A 46 4.48 7.61 -24.40
CA HIS A 46 3.43 8.62 -24.53
C HIS A 46 3.98 10.00 -24.91
N PHE A 47 5.12 10.41 -24.32
CA PHE A 47 5.77 11.67 -24.69
C PHE A 47 6.32 11.66 -26.13
N GLN A 48 6.94 10.56 -26.56
CA GLN A 48 7.45 10.42 -27.93
C GLN A 48 6.33 10.42 -28.97
N GLN A 49 5.17 9.85 -28.63
CA GLN A 49 3.98 9.83 -29.49
C GLN A 49 3.14 11.11 -29.41
N GLN A 50 3.54 12.09 -28.59
CA GLN A 50 2.79 13.31 -28.28
C GLN A 50 1.39 13.04 -27.71
N ASP A 51 1.15 11.87 -27.12
CA ASP A 51 -0.09 11.54 -26.41
C ASP A 51 -0.04 12.07 -24.97
N LEU A 52 0.02 13.40 -24.86
CA LEU A 52 0.14 14.10 -23.58
C LEU A 52 -1.10 13.93 -22.70
N ASN A 53 -2.27 13.64 -23.30
CA ASN A 53 -3.48 13.35 -22.56
C ASN A 53 -3.37 12.02 -21.81
N ALA A 54 -2.90 10.95 -22.46
CA ALA A 54 -2.66 9.67 -21.79
C ALA A 54 -1.57 9.81 -20.72
N ALA A 55 -0.48 10.51 -21.02
CA ALA A 55 0.57 10.80 -20.05
C ALA A 55 0.01 11.51 -18.80
N ASN A 56 -0.82 12.53 -18.97
CA ASN A 56 -1.41 13.29 -17.87
C ASN A 56 -2.30 12.38 -16.98
N GLN A 57 -3.13 11.53 -17.56
CA GLN A 57 -3.96 10.58 -16.80
C GLN A 57 -3.13 9.60 -15.96
N GLN A 58 -2.03 9.10 -16.54
CA GLN A 58 -1.10 8.20 -15.84
C GLN A 58 -0.43 8.91 -14.66
N ILE A 59 0.06 10.14 -14.87
CA ILE A 59 0.65 10.95 -13.80
C ILE A 59 -0.36 11.29 -12.72
N HIS A 60 -1.60 11.63 -13.09
CA HIS A 60 -2.67 11.94 -12.15
C HIS A 60 -2.99 10.75 -11.22
N THR A 61 -3.06 9.55 -11.80
CA THR A 61 -3.28 8.32 -11.04
C THR A 61 -2.11 8.07 -10.09
N LEU A 62 -0.88 8.19 -10.59
CA LEU A 62 0.32 8.00 -9.79
C LEU A 62 0.45 9.02 -8.65
N LYS A 63 0.02 10.27 -8.87
CA LYS A 63 -0.07 11.31 -7.84
C LYS A 63 -0.98 10.88 -6.69
N GLY A 64 -2.17 10.39 -7.01
CA GLY A 64 -3.12 9.94 -5.98
C GLY A 64 -2.55 8.79 -5.14
N VAL A 65 -1.91 7.82 -5.79
CA VAL A 65 -1.34 6.66 -5.11
C VAL A 65 -0.11 7.05 -4.27
N SER A 66 0.81 7.84 -4.82
CA SER A 66 2.03 8.30 -4.12
C SER A 66 1.71 9.11 -2.86
N GLY A 67 0.69 9.98 -2.91
CA GLY A 67 0.22 10.73 -1.75
C GLY A 67 -0.29 9.83 -0.63
N ASN A 68 -1.08 8.80 -0.96
CA ASN A 68 -1.62 7.86 0.01
C ASN A 68 -0.57 6.91 0.63
N LEU A 69 0.56 6.71 -0.05
CA LEU A 69 1.63 5.83 0.39
C LEU A 69 2.82 6.59 1.01
N GLY A 70 2.69 7.90 1.27
CA GLY A 70 3.77 8.68 1.89
C GLY A 70 4.98 8.92 0.99
N MET A 71 4.84 8.76 -0.33
CA MET A 71 5.90 9.02 -1.31
C MET A 71 5.91 10.50 -1.69
N GLN A 72 6.26 11.37 -0.75
CA GLN A 72 6.04 12.82 -0.89
C GLN A 72 6.82 13.46 -2.04
N ALA A 73 8.08 13.04 -2.26
CA ALA A 73 8.87 13.53 -3.39
C ALA A 73 8.22 13.17 -4.73
N LEU A 74 7.72 11.93 -4.87
CA LEU A 74 7.03 11.48 -6.07
C LEU A 74 5.69 12.21 -6.27
N TYR A 75 4.93 12.42 -5.20
CA TYR A 75 3.69 13.20 -5.25
C TYR A 75 3.94 14.62 -5.79
N GLN A 76 5.00 15.27 -5.30
CA GLN A 76 5.37 16.62 -5.73
C GLN A 76 5.85 16.63 -7.20
N ALA A 77 6.69 15.66 -7.59
CA ALA A 77 7.13 15.50 -8.97
C ALA A 77 5.96 15.26 -9.95
N CYS A 78 4.96 14.46 -9.55
CA CYS A 78 3.74 14.28 -10.33
C CYS A 78 2.97 15.60 -10.52
N LYS A 79 2.85 16.40 -9.44
CA LYS A 79 2.15 17.69 -9.49
C LYS A 79 2.86 18.69 -10.40
N GLU A 80 4.17 18.73 -10.37
CA GLU A 80 4.98 19.60 -11.24
C GLU A 80 4.85 19.16 -12.71
N LEU A 81 4.94 17.86 -12.98
CA LEU A 81 4.80 17.35 -14.34
C LEU A 81 3.39 17.58 -14.91
N GLU A 82 2.32 17.45 -14.11
CA GLU A 82 0.96 17.80 -14.53
C GLU A 82 0.85 19.27 -14.95
N VAL A 83 1.49 20.19 -14.22
CA VAL A 83 1.47 21.63 -14.53
C VAL A 83 2.19 21.91 -15.84
N ASN A 84 3.36 21.30 -16.06
CA ASN A 84 4.11 21.47 -17.30
C ASN A 84 3.34 20.89 -18.50
N LEU A 85 2.70 19.73 -18.33
CA LEU A 85 1.85 19.12 -19.37
C LEU A 85 0.64 19.99 -19.75
N ALA A 86 0.15 20.82 -18.83
CA ALA A 86 -0.95 21.74 -19.10
C ALA A 86 -0.51 23.06 -19.78
N ASN A 87 0.80 23.36 -19.77
CA ASN A 87 1.36 24.61 -20.29
C ASN A 87 2.39 24.33 -21.41
N PRO A 88 2.03 24.53 -22.69
CA PRO A 88 2.90 24.20 -23.83
C PRO A 88 4.17 25.06 -23.95
N GLU A 89 4.28 26.15 -23.18
CA GLU A 89 5.46 27.03 -23.17
C GLU A 89 6.53 26.60 -22.15
N THR A 90 6.20 25.65 -21.25
CA THR A 90 7.12 25.12 -20.25
C THR A 90 7.82 23.89 -20.78
N GLU A 91 9.12 23.79 -20.52
CA GLU A 91 9.87 22.56 -20.82
C GLU A 91 9.35 21.41 -19.94
N ASN A 92 9.17 20.25 -20.55
CA ASN A 92 8.65 19.08 -19.86
C ASN A 92 9.79 18.48 -19.03
N ASN A 93 9.68 18.50 -17.70
CA ASN A 93 10.72 17.98 -16.81
C ASN A 93 10.57 16.45 -16.62
N LEU A 94 10.43 15.73 -17.75
CA LEU A 94 10.21 14.27 -17.73
C LEU A 94 11.39 13.55 -17.08
N ASP A 95 12.63 13.95 -17.39
CA ASP A 95 13.83 13.31 -16.84
C ASP A 95 13.92 13.47 -15.32
N ASP A 96 13.62 14.67 -14.80
CA ASP A 96 13.58 14.93 -13.36
C ASP A 96 12.52 14.06 -12.67
N PHE A 97 11.33 13.97 -13.26
CA PHE A 97 10.27 13.09 -12.76
C PHE A 97 10.72 11.62 -12.76
N LEU A 98 11.32 11.13 -13.85
CA LEU A 98 11.78 9.75 -13.97
C LEU A 98 12.88 9.42 -12.96
N GLN A 99 13.76 10.38 -12.67
CA GLN A 99 14.79 10.23 -11.63
C GLN A 99 14.13 10.04 -10.25
N VAL A 100 13.20 10.92 -9.87
CA VAL A 100 12.48 10.82 -8.59
C VAL A 100 11.71 9.50 -8.52
N PHE A 101 11.00 9.13 -9.58
CA PHE A 101 10.26 7.87 -9.65
C PHE A 101 11.16 6.64 -9.44
N LYS A 102 12.31 6.56 -10.11
CA LYS A 102 13.28 5.46 -9.95
C LYS A 102 13.87 5.41 -8.54
N GLN A 103 14.20 6.57 -7.98
CA GLN A 103 14.68 6.67 -6.60
C GLN A 103 13.61 6.18 -5.61
N THR A 104 12.35 6.61 -5.77
CA THR A 104 11.24 6.14 -4.94
C THR A 104 11.09 4.62 -5.02
N LEU A 105 11.07 4.04 -6.24
CA LEU A 105 11.01 2.59 -6.41
C LEU A 105 12.15 1.86 -5.70
N SER A 106 13.38 2.40 -5.77
CA SER A 106 14.53 1.81 -5.09
C SER A 106 14.38 1.85 -3.57
N VAL A 107 13.96 2.97 -3.01
CA VAL A 107 13.76 3.13 -1.56
C VAL A 107 12.69 2.18 -1.03
N ILE A 108 11.53 2.09 -1.70
CA ILE A 108 10.45 1.22 -1.24
C ILE A 108 10.78 -0.27 -1.45
N LYS A 109 11.56 -0.63 -2.47
CA LYS A 109 12.09 -2.00 -2.64
C LYS A 109 13.00 -2.38 -1.48
N ASN A 110 13.89 -1.47 -1.07
CA ASN A 110 14.77 -1.71 0.07
C ASN A 110 13.96 -1.83 1.36
N PHE A 111 12.96 -0.96 1.57
CA PHE A 111 12.07 -1.07 2.73
C PHE A 111 11.30 -2.40 2.77
N SER A 112 10.72 -2.83 1.64
CA SER A 112 10.05 -4.14 1.52
C SER A 112 11.03 -5.29 1.77
N ALA A 113 12.26 -5.21 1.25
CA ALA A 113 13.27 -6.26 1.42
C ALA A 113 13.79 -6.34 2.88
N GLU A 114 14.12 -5.20 3.50
CA GLU A 114 14.56 -5.14 4.90
C GLU A 114 13.50 -5.66 5.87
N LYS A 115 12.21 -5.44 5.56
CA LYS A 115 11.08 -5.96 6.34
C LYS A 115 10.67 -7.37 5.94
N GLY A 116 11.00 -7.83 4.74
CA GLY A 116 10.88 -9.22 4.30
C GLY A 116 11.99 -10.13 4.83
N ILE A 117 13.13 -9.60 5.28
CA ILE A 117 14.24 -10.35 5.90
C ILE A 117 14.09 -10.42 7.44
N GLN A 118 13.25 -9.58 8.04
CA GLN A 118 12.85 -9.68 9.45
C GLN A 118 11.63 -10.59 9.69
N GLU A 119 11.27 -11.42 8.69
CA GLU A 119 10.42 -12.59 8.90
C GLU A 119 11.29 -13.85 8.81
N ASN A 120 11.64 -14.38 9.99
CA ASN A 120 12.12 -15.74 10.12
C ASN A 120 11.07 -16.68 9.46
N PRO A 121 11.41 -17.58 8.52
CA PRO A 121 10.44 -18.41 7.79
C PRO A 121 9.71 -19.47 8.63
N GLU A 122 9.79 -19.40 9.96
CA GLU A 122 9.43 -20.51 10.86
C GLU A 122 8.12 -20.31 11.63
N THR A 123 7.36 -19.25 11.37
CA THR A 123 6.01 -19.05 11.92
C THR A 123 5.00 -18.81 10.81
N ALA A 124 4.24 -19.86 10.50
CA ALA A 124 3.33 -20.03 9.38
C ALA A 124 2.29 -18.89 9.20
N PRO A 125 1.70 -18.75 7.98
CA PRO A 125 0.61 -17.82 7.65
C PRO A 125 -0.56 -17.75 8.66
N GLN A 126 -0.74 -18.81 9.45
CA GLN A 126 -1.71 -18.94 10.53
C GLN A 126 -1.54 -17.91 11.66
N GLN A 127 -0.32 -17.49 11.99
CA GLN A 127 -0.11 -16.59 13.14
C GLN A 127 -0.48 -15.14 12.80
N TYR A 128 -0.20 -14.69 11.57
CA TYR A 128 -0.52 -13.32 11.13
C TYR A 128 -2.03 -13.10 11.00
N ASP A 129 -2.74 -14.05 10.40
CA ASP A 129 -4.19 -13.96 10.23
C ASP A 129 -4.94 -14.04 11.56
N ARG A 130 -4.36 -14.72 12.56
CA ARG A 130 -4.92 -14.80 13.91
C ARG A 130 -4.80 -13.45 14.60
N VAL A 131 -3.62 -12.84 14.53
CA VAL A 131 -3.38 -11.50 15.11
C VAL A 131 -4.26 -10.45 14.42
N ALA A 132 -4.42 -10.52 13.09
CA ALA A 132 -5.26 -9.60 12.35
C ALA A 132 -6.75 -9.71 12.72
N LEU A 133 -7.26 -10.95 12.86
CA LEU A 133 -8.64 -11.19 13.30
C LEU A 133 -8.88 -10.70 14.73
N ILE A 134 -7.98 -11.02 15.67
CA ILE A 134 -8.07 -10.55 17.06
C ILE A 134 -8.05 -9.02 17.13
N ALA A 135 -7.21 -8.36 16.34
CA ALA A 135 -7.13 -6.90 16.32
C ALA A 135 -8.41 -6.25 15.78
N ALA A 136 -9.02 -6.82 14.74
CA ALA A 136 -10.31 -6.35 14.21
C ALA A 136 -11.43 -6.48 15.25
N LEU A 137 -11.49 -7.61 15.96
CA LEU A 137 -12.46 -7.85 17.04
C LEU A 137 -12.27 -6.87 18.20
N LYS A 138 -11.02 -6.62 18.64
CA LYS A 138 -10.73 -5.66 19.72
C LYS A 138 -11.14 -4.22 19.40
N ARG A 139 -11.18 -3.88 18.11
CA ARG A 139 -11.58 -2.54 17.62
C ARG A 139 -13.07 -2.45 17.26
N ASN A 140 -13.85 -3.50 17.51
CA ASN A 140 -15.25 -3.62 17.06
C ASN A 140 -15.40 -3.32 15.55
N GLU A 141 -14.39 -3.68 14.77
CA GLU A 141 -14.36 -3.43 13.33
C GLU A 141 -15.36 -4.38 12.64
N PHE A 142 -16.10 -3.88 11.65
CA PHE A 142 -16.97 -4.75 10.86
C PHE A 142 -16.15 -5.76 10.05
N ILE A 143 -16.36 -7.05 10.31
CA ILE A 143 -15.72 -8.15 9.60
C ILE A 143 -16.75 -8.82 8.70
N SER A 144 -16.57 -8.72 7.39
CA SER A 144 -17.47 -9.35 6.43
C SER A 144 -17.41 -10.87 6.49
N GLU A 145 -18.49 -11.55 6.12
CA GLU A 145 -18.57 -13.01 6.14
C GLU A 145 -17.48 -13.69 5.28
N SER A 146 -17.15 -13.09 4.14
CA SER A 146 -16.07 -13.54 3.26
C SER A 146 -14.70 -13.46 3.94
N LYS A 147 -14.44 -12.40 4.73
CA LYS A 147 -13.20 -12.27 5.53
C LYS A 147 -13.15 -13.31 6.64
N ILE A 148 -14.26 -13.52 7.36
CA ILE A 148 -14.35 -14.56 8.41
C ILE A 148 -14.05 -15.94 7.83
N HIS A 149 -14.61 -16.27 6.66
CA HIS A 149 -14.35 -17.55 6.01
C HIS A 149 -12.88 -17.68 5.55
N SER A 150 -12.28 -16.59 5.05
CA SER A 150 -10.85 -16.55 4.71
C SER A 150 -9.97 -16.80 5.93
N TYR A 151 -10.26 -16.15 7.06
CA TYR A 151 -9.55 -16.40 8.31
C TYR A 151 -9.76 -17.84 8.79
N GLY A 152 -10.98 -18.38 8.72
CA GLY A 152 -11.25 -19.77 9.07
C GLY A 152 -10.38 -20.77 8.31
N LYS A 153 -10.23 -20.58 6.99
CA LYS A 153 -9.37 -21.42 6.15
C LYS A 153 -7.89 -21.25 6.47
N SER A 154 -7.44 -20.00 6.62
CA SER A 154 -6.02 -19.71 6.86
C SER A 154 -5.56 -20.19 8.24
N LEU A 155 -6.44 -20.13 9.23
CA LEU A 155 -6.19 -20.53 10.63
C LEU A 155 -6.43 -22.01 10.91
N ASP A 156 -6.83 -22.78 9.90
CA ASP A 156 -7.26 -24.18 10.05
C ASP A 156 -8.32 -24.36 11.16
N LEU A 157 -9.26 -23.42 11.25
CA LEU A 157 -10.35 -23.48 12.23
C LEU A 157 -11.37 -24.53 11.80
N SER A 158 -11.76 -25.39 12.74
CA SER A 158 -12.87 -26.31 12.51
C SER A 158 -14.17 -25.54 12.22
N SER A 159 -15.05 -26.14 11.41
CA SER A 159 -16.36 -25.54 11.08
C SER A 159 -17.17 -25.15 12.33
N LYS A 160 -16.99 -25.91 13.42
CA LYS A 160 -17.61 -25.62 14.72
C LYS A 160 -17.05 -24.34 15.35
N LYS A 161 -15.72 -24.20 15.44
CA LYS A 161 -15.07 -23.00 15.99
C LYS A 161 -15.43 -21.75 15.17
N LEU A 162 -15.46 -21.88 13.84
CA LEU A 162 -15.84 -20.77 12.96
C LEU A 162 -17.29 -20.32 13.18
N GLN A 163 -18.22 -21.25 13.41
CA GLN A 163 -19.61 -20.92 13.75
C GLN A 163 -19.73 -20.25 15.11
N GLU A 164 -18.98 -20.70 16.12
CA GLU A 164 -18.97 -20.09 17.46
C GLU A 164 -18.45 -18.65 17.41
N ILE A 165 -17.39 -18.39 16.62
CA ILE A 165 -16.86 -17.03 16.39
C ILE A 165 -17.89 -16.15 15.68
N LYS A 166 -18.56 -16.66 14.64
CA LYS A 166 -19.63 -15.92 13.93
C LYS A 166 -20.76 -15.54 14.88
N LEU A 167 -21.24 -16.50 15.67
CA LEU A 167 -22.33 -16.28 16.63
C LEU A 167 -21.96 -15.24 17.70
N ALA A 168 -20.71 -15.27 18.18
CA ALA A 168 -20.21 -14.28 19.12
C ALA A 168 -20.15 -12.87 18.50
N ILE A 169 -19.72 -12.75 17.24
CA ILE A 169 -19.72 -11.48 16.50
C ILE A 169 -21.14 -10.96 16.29
N ASP A 170 -22.08 -11.82 15.89
CA ASP A 170 -23.49 -11.46 15.64
C ASP A 170 -24.19 -10.97 16.92
N ASN A 171 -23.83 -11.54 18.08
CA ASN A 171 -24.30 -11.12 19.39
C ASN A 171 -23.51 -9.92 19.98
N LEU A 172 -22.57 -9.33 19.23
CA LEU A 172 -21.67 -8.25 19.67
C LEU A 172 -20.78 -8.62 20.88
N ASP A 173 -20.61 -9.92 21.13
CA ASP A 173 -19.75 -10.45 22.18
C ASP A 173 -18.32 -10.70 21.64
N TYR A 174 -17.62 -9.60 21.36
CA TYR A 174 -16.26 -9.64 20.80
C TYR A 174 -15.25 -10.28 21.76
N ASN A 175 -15.49 -10.24 23.07
CA ASN A 175 -14.61 -10.86 24.06
C ASN A 175 -14.65 -12.39 23.95
N SER A 176 -15.84 -12.97 23.84
CA SER A 176 -15.99 -14.41 23.59
C SER A 176 -15.40 -14.82 22.24
N ALA A 177 -15.57 -13.99 21.20
CA ALA A 177 -14.97 -14.24 19.89
C ALA A 177 -13.43 -14.28 19.94
N ILE A 178 -12.79 -13.40 20.72
CA ILE A 178 -11.34 -13.37 20.92
C ILE A 178 -10.87 -14.59 21.73
N ALA A 179 -11.58 -14.97 22.79
CA ALA A 179 -11.22 -16.13 23.62
C ALA A 179 -11.20 -17.46 22.85
N LEU A 180 -11.99 -17.57 21.78
CA LEU A 180 -12.00 -18.76 20.89
C LEU A 180 -10.76 -18.84 19.96
N LEU A 181 -10.03 -17.73 19.82
CA LEU A 181 -8.85 -17.58 18.96
C LEU A 181 -7.52 -17.63 19.71
N GLU A 182 -7.54 -17.54 21.05
CA GLU A 182 -6.40 -17.81 21.93
C GLU A 182 -6.15 -19.33 22.05
#